data_AF-A0A7J9PZA8-F1
#
_entry.id   AF-A0A7J9PZA8-F1
#
_cell.length_a   1.000
_cell.length_b   1.000
_cell.length_c   1.000
_cell.angle_alpha   90.00
_cell.angle_beta   90.00
_cell.angle_gamma   90.00
#
_symmetry.space_group_name_H-M   'P 1'
#
loop_
_entity.id
_entity.type
_entity.pdbx_description
1 polymer ?
#
loop_
_entity_poly.entity_id
_entity_poly.type
_entity_poly.pdbx_seq_one_letter_code
_entity_poly.pdbx_strand_id
1 'polypeptide(L)'
;MAFEKIIKPIISQFSPEMIFVSFGGDAHYMDPLGGLSLSSLGYVSLCEKITNLAKNVCDSKLCFVLEGGYNVDALSEIVSGIVGSWHNKKINYEFTNVNDNFDTGKTIVEKVMDVQKRYWKL
;
A
#
# COMPACT_ATOMS: atom_id res chain seq x y z
N MET A 1 2.47 6.90 -6.84
CA MET A 1 3.85 7.19 -7.31
C MET A 1 4.95 6.63 -6.39
N ALA A 2 4.86 6.79 -5.07
CA ALA A 2 5.89 6.32 -4.12
C ALA A 2 6.21 4.82 -4.24
N PHE A 3 5.19 3.97 -4.36
CA PHE A 3 5.38 2.52 -4.52
C PHE A 3 6.25 2.17 -5.73
N GLU A 4 5.93 2.71 -6.91
CA GLU A 4 6.64 2.38 -8.15
C GLU A 4 8.05 2.98 -8.22
N LYS A 5 8.24 4.19 -7.66
CA LYS A 5 9.51 4.93 -7.78
C LYS A 5 10.51 4.63 -6.68
N ILE A 6 10.05 4.22 -5.49
CA ILE A 6 10.91 4.03 -4.31
C ILE A 6 10.80 2.59 -3.82
N ILE A 7 9.60 2.17 -3.39
CA ILE A 7 9.44 0.92 -2.64
C ILE A 7 9.80 -0.29 -3.51
N LYS A 8 9.20 -0.41 -4.70
CA LYS A 8 9.42 -1.54 -5.60
C LYS A 8 10.88 -1.67 -6.04
N PRO A 9 11.56 -0.62 -6.55
CA PRO A 9 12.97 -0.73 -6.94
C PRO A 9 13.90 -1.08 -5.78
N ILE A 10 13.64 -0.56 -4.57
CA ILE A 10 14.46 -0.87 -3.39
C ILE A 10 14.26 -2.33 -2.99
N ILE A 11 13.02 -2.80 -2.86
CA ILE A 11 12.74 -4.19 -2.49
C ILE A 11 13.33 -5.17 -3.52
N SER A 12 13.21 -4.87 -4.82
CA SER A 12 13.80 -5.71 -5.87
C SER A 12 15.33 -5.77 -5.81
N GLN A 13 16.00 -4.68 -5.41
CA GLN A 13 17.46 -4.66 -5.22
C GLN A 13 17.89 -5.34 -3.93
N PHE A 14 17.10 -5.18 -2.86
CA PHE A 14 17.37 -5.81 -1.56
C PHE A 14 17.21 -7.33 -1.62
N SER A 15 16.32 -7.83 -2.48
CA SER A 15 16.07 -9.27 -2.69
C SER A 15 15.78 -10.01 -1.37
N PRO A 16 14.71 -9.61 -0.64
CA PRO A 16 14.38 -10.22 0.64
C PRO A 16 13.99 -11.69 0.47
N GLU A 17 14.19 -12.49 1.51
CA GLU A 17 13.69 -13.87 1.55
C GLU A 17 12.20 -13.94 1.92
N MET A 18 11.64 -12.88 2.51
CA MET A 18 10.23 -12.73 2.87
C MET A 18 9.88 -11.25 3.07
N ILE A 19 8.64 -10.86 2.78
CA ILE A 19 8.12 -9.52 3.03
C ILE A 19 7.15 -9.55 4.21
N PHE A 20 7.34 -8.65 5.17
CA PHE A 20 6.37 -8.35 6.23
C PHE A 20 5.80 -6.96 5.99
N VAL A 21 4.48 -6.84 5.97
CA VAL A 21 3.76 -5.58 5.81
C VAL A 21 3.06 -5.26 7.12
N SER A 22 3.56 -4.23 7.80
CA SER A 22 2.86 -3.56 8.89
C SER A 22 1.69 -2.77 8.27
N PHE A 23 0.50 -3.32 8.35
CA PHE A 23 -0.69 -2.89 7.63
C PHE A 23 -1.59 -2.03 8.50
N GLY A 24 -1.43 -0.71 8.42
CA GLY A 24 -2.31 0.28 9.03
C GLY A 24 -3.45 0.70 8.08
N GLY A 25 -4.69 0.57 8.53
CA GLY A 25 -5.89 1.08 7.85
C GLY A 25 -6.15 2.58 8.08
N ASP A 26 -5.28 3.26 8.82
CA ASP A 26 -5.44 4.65 9.25
C ASP A 26 -5.05 5.71 8.20
N ALA A 27 -4.49 5.32 7.06
CA ALA A 27 -4.37 6.21 5.91
C ALA A 27 -5.68 6.36 5.12
N HIS A 28 -6.73 5.63 5.50
CA HIS A 28 -8.03 5.70 4.84
C HIS A 28 -8.69 7.06 5.06
N TYR A 29 -9.36 7.61 4.03
CA TYR A 29 -9.95 8.96 4.14
C TYR A 29 -11.09 9.11 5.14
N MET A 30 -11.69 7.99 5.55
CA MET A 30 -12.70 7.94 6.61
C MET A 30 -12.10 7.75 8.02
N ASP A 31 -10.79 7.55 8.12
CA ASP A 31 -10.13 7.35 9.40
C ASP A 31 -10.16 8.65 10.24
N PRO A 32 -10.60 8.60 11.50
CA PRO A 32 -10.73 9.79 12.33
C PRO A 32 -9.39 10.33 12.86
N LEU A 33 -8.29 9.56 12.79
CA LEU A 33 -7.01 9.91 13.39
C LEU A 33 -5.92 10.23 12.35
N GLY A 34 -5.90 9.54 11.21
CA GLY A 34 -4.81 9.66 10.23
C GLY A 34 -4.84 10.92 9.38
N GLY A 35 -6.03 11.42 9.00
CA GLY A 35 -6.18 12.64 8.18
C GLY A 35 -5.58 12.55 6.78
N LEU A 36 -5.47 11.34 6.22
CA LEU A 36 -4.97 11.06 4.87
C LEU A 36 -6.14 10.81 3.89
N SER A 37 -5.84 10.52 2.63
CA SER A 37 -6.84 10.50 1.54
C SER A 37 -6.99 9.17 0.81
N LEU A 38 -6.47 8.06 1.33
CA LEU A 38 -6.49 6.78 0.60
C LEU A 38 -7.90 6.19 0.62
N SER A 39 -8.40 5.76 -0.54
CA SER A 39 -9.70 5.07 -0.65
C SER A 39 -9.55 3.55 -0.49
N SER A 40 -10.67 2.84 -0.33
CA SER A 40 -10.64 1.38 -0.25
C SER A 40 -10.01 0.74 -1.48
N LEU A 41 -10.36 1.21 -2.67
CA LEU A 41 -9.75 0.74 -3.92
C LEU A 41 -8.25 1.04 -3.99
N GLY A 42 -7.82 2.19 -3.45
CA GLY A 42 -6.39 2.55 -3.37
C GLY A 42 -5.61 1.58 -2.49
N TYR A 43 -6.17 1.23 -1.32
CA TYR A 43 -5.61 0.23 -0.41
C TYR A 43 -5.48 -1.15 -1.05
N VAL A 44 -6.58 -1.64 -1.65
CA VAL A 44 -6.60 -2.96 -2.30
C VAL A 44 -5.58 -3.01 -3.43
N SER A 45 -5.56 -1.98 -4.30
CA SER A 45 -4.58 -1.90 -5.39
C SER A 45 -3.14 -1.88 -4.89
N LEU A 46 -2.84 -1.16 -3.81
CA LEU A 46 -1.50 -1.15 -3.23
C LEU A 46 -1.10 -2.52 -2.69
N CYS A 47 -2.00 -3.19 -1.96
CA CYS A 47 -1.73 -4.51 -1.39
C CYS A 47 -1.61 -5.59 -2.47
N GLU A 48 -2.37 -5.51 -3.56
CA GLU A 48 -2.21 -6.36 -4.75
C GLU A 48 -0.83 -6.17 -5.39
N LYS A 49 -0.37 -4.93 -5.52
CA LYS A 49 0.98 -4.64 -6.04
C LYS A 49 2.08 -5.21 -5.16
N ILE A 50 1.96 -5.10 -3.84
CA ILE A 50 2.90 -5.73 -2.88
C ILE A 50 2.85 -7.26 -3.01
N THR A 51 1.65 -7.83 -3.10
CA THR A 51 1.45 -9.28 -3.30
C THR A 51 2.13 -9.77 -4.57
N ASN A 52 1.96 -9.04 -5.68
CA ASN A 52 2.60 -9.38 -6.95
C ASN A 52 4.11 -9.15 -6.91
N LEU A 53 4.61 -8.17 -6.17
CA LEU A 53 6.04 -7.99 -5.96
C LEU A 53 6.63 -9.18 -5.20
N ALA A 54 6.00 -9.62 -4.12
CA ALA A 54 6.44 -10.78 -3.31
C ALA A 54 6.52 -12.07 -4.13
N LYS A 55 5.57 -12.29 -5.05
CA LYS A 55 5.63 -13.42 -6.01
C LYS A 55 6.94 -13.43 -6.80
N ASN A 56 7.42 -12.25 -7.19
CA ASN A 56 8.59 -12.11 -8.07
C ASN A 56 9.92 -12.09 -7.32
N VAL A 57 9.97 -11.64 -6.07
CA VAL A 57 11.23 -11.40 -5.34
C VAL A 57 11.49 -12.38 -4.20
N CYS A 58 10.45 -13.04 -3.67
CA CYS A 58 10.58 -13.88 -2.48
C CYS A 58 9.63 -15.08 -2.50
N ASP A 59 9.32 -15.64 -3.68
CA ASP A 59 8.49 -16.83 -3.87
C ASP A 59 7.13 -16.77 -3.14
N SER A 60 6.48 -15.60 -3.17
CA SER A 60 5.21 -15.34 -2.49
C SER A 60 5.24 -15.41 -0.96
N LYS A 61 6.43 -15.45 -0.34
CA LYS A 61 6.58 -15.36 1.13
C LYS A 61 6.24 -13.95 1.59
N LEU A 62 5.00 -13.77 2.04
CA LEU A 62 4.43 -12.47 2.39
C LEU A 62 3.53 -12.63 3.62
N CYS A 63 3.65 -11.72 4.57
CA CYS A 63 2.77 -11.65 5.74
C CYS A 63 2.31 -10.21 5.94
N PHE A 64 1.00 -9.99 5.90
CA PHE A 64 0.39 -8.73 6.36
C PHE A 64 0.03 -8.88 7.84
N VAL A 65 0.42 -7.91 8.66
CA VAL A 65 0.10 -7.83 10.08
C VAL A 65 -0.72 -6.57 10.28
N LEU A 66 -1.98 -6.71 10.71
CA LEU A 66 -2.87 -5.58 10.94
C LEU A 66 -2.36 -4.74 12.13
N GLU A 67 -2.34 -3.42 11.95
CA GLU A 67 -1.90 -2.42 12.93
C GLU A 67 -3.07 -1.50 13.30
N GLY A 68 -2.97 -0.20 12.98
CA GLY A 68 -4.03 0.79 13.16
C GLY A 68 -5.16 0.70 12.13
N GLY A 69 -6.11 1.61 12.24
CA GLY A 69 -7.35 1.63 11.47
C GLY A 69 -8.53 1.77 12.41
N TYR A 70 -9.06 2.99 12.50
CA TYR A 70 -9.96 3.41 13.57
C TYR A 70 -11.37 3.72 13.06
N ASN A 71 -11.56 3.72 11.74
CA ASN A 71 -12.88 3.60 11.12
C ASN A 71 -13.18 2.14 10.79
N VAL A 72 -14.09 1.52 11.55
CA VAL A 72 -14.35 0.07 11.47
C VAL A 72 -15.00 -0.33 10.15
N ASP A 73 -15.87 0.51 9.58
CA ASP A 73 -16.56 0.22 8.31
C ASP A 73 -15.56 0.23 7.15
N ALA A 74 -14.74 1.28 7.07
CA ALA A 74 -13.66 1.35 6.08
C ALA A 74 -12.64 0.23 6.27
N LEU A 75 -12.24 -0.05 7.52
CA LEU A 75 -11.27 -1.12 7.82
C LEU A 75 -11.80 -2.50 7.37
N SER A 76 -13.07 -2.79 7.66
CA SER A 76 -13.73 -4.02 7.22
C SER A 76 -13.74 -4.15 5.70
N GLU A 77 -14.06 -3.07 4.99
CA GLU A 77 -14.09 -3.05 3.52
C GLU A 77 -12.69 -3.29 2.92
N ILE A 78 -11.66 -2.60 3.41
CA ILE A 78 -10.30 -2.78 2.87
C ILE A 78 -9.75 -4.17 3.16
N VAL A 79 -9.93 -4.71 4.37
CA VAL A 79 -9.45 -6.06 4.72
C VAL A 79 -10.18 -7.10 3.88
N SER A 80 -11.50 -6.97 3.75
CA SER A 80 -12.31 -7.85 2.90
C SER A 80 -11.89 -7.78 1.44
N GLY A 81 -11.54 -6.58 0.95
CA GLY A 81 -11.10 -6.38 -0.43
C GLY A 81 -9.74 -7.01 -0.72
N ILE A 82 -8.80 -6.88 0.21
CA ILE A 82 -7.46 -7.47 0.12
C ILE A 82 -7.55 -9.00 0.14
N VAL A 83 -8.26 -9.57 1.11
CA VAL A 83 -8.45 -11.04 1.19
C VAL A 83 -9.24 -11.54 -0.02
N GLY A 84 -10.26 -10.78 -0.44
CA GLY A 84 -11.05 -11.07 -1.63
C GLY A 84 -10.20 -11.16 -2.88
N SER A 85 -9.28 -10.20 -3.10
CA SER A 85 -8.42 -10.19 -4.28
C SER A 85 -7.48 -11.39 -4.35
N TRP A 86 -6.94 -11.86 -3.22
CA TRP A 86 -6.13 -13.09 -3.17
C TRP A 86 -6.89 -14.33 -3.61
N HIS A 87 -8.20 -14.37 -3.37
CA HIS A 87 -9.08 -15.48 -3.72
C HIS A 87 -9.89 -15.24 -5.00
N ASN A 88 -9.58 -14.19 -5.77
CA ASN A 88 -10.34 -13.77 -6.95
C ASN A 88 -11.85 -13.61 -6.66
N LYS A 89 -12.19 -13.13 -5.46
CA LYS A 89 -13.55 -12.79 -5.04
C LYS A 89 -13.76 -11.30 -5.18
N LYS A 90 -14.89 -10.92 -5.81
CA LYS A 90 -15.33 -9.54 -5.86
C LYS A 90 -16.08 -9.20 -4.58
N ILE A 91 -15.77 -8.05 -4.02
CA ILE A 91 -16.58 -7.40 -2.99
C ILE A 91 -17.14 -6.09 -3.54
N ASN A 92 -18.21 -5.60 -2.93
CA ASN A 92 -18.72 -4.27 -3.21
C ASN A 92 -17.95 -3.25 -2.39
N TYR A 93 -17.66 -2.09 -2.98
CA TYR A 93 -16.96 -0.99 -2.33
C TYR A 93 -17.89 0.22 -2.23
N GLU A 94 -18.08 0.73 -1.03
CA GLU A 94 -18.84 1.95 -0.74
C GLU A 94 -17.89 3.14 -0.63
N PHE A 95 -16.68 2.96 -0.07
CA PHE A 95 -15.75 4.05 0.22
C PHE A 95 -14.72 4.27 -0.90
N THR A 96 -15.20 4.69 -2.06
CA THR A 96 -14.40 4.78 -3.30
C THR A 96 -14.00 6.19 -3.71
N ASN A 97 -14.36 7.22 -2.94
CA ASN A 97 -14.11 8.62 -3.28
C ASN A 97 -12.61 8.87 -3.51
N VAL A 98 -12.30 9.58 -4.61
CA VAL A 98 -10.94 10.06 -4.88
C VAL A 98 -10.79 11.42 -4.23
N ASN A 99 -10.13 11.44 -3.07
CA ASN A 99 -9.90 12.65 -2.27
C ASN A 99 -8.49 13.23 -2.44
N ASP A 100 -7.75 12.73 -3.44
CA ASP A 100 -6.43 13.25 -3.81
C ASP A 100 -6.43 13.68 -5.28
N ASN A 101 -6.68 14.97 -5.50
CA ASN A 101 -6.72 15.59 -6.83
C ASN A 101 -5.46 16.41 -7.13
N PHE A 102 -4.51 16.45 -6.20
CA PHE A 102 -3.33 17.31 -6.29
C PHE A 102 -2.10 16.46 -6.00
N ASP A 103 -1.14 16.42 -6.92
CA ASP A 103 0.11 15.63 -6.81
C ASP A 103 1.09 16.20 -5.75
N THR A 104 0.55 16.54 -4.58
CA THR A 104 1.21 17.17 -3.42
C THR A 104 2.32 16.29 -2.86
N GLY A 105 2.15 14.96 -2.95
CA GLY A 105 3.16 14.00 -2.56
C GLY A 105 4.39 13.97 -3.48
N LYS A 106 4.35 14.58 -4.67
CA LYS A 106 5.40 14.40 -5.67
C LYS A 106 6.76 14.93 -5.28
N THR A 107 6.79 16.18 -4.83
CA THR A 107 8.04 16.80 -4.40
C THR A 107 8.65 16.06 -3.21
N ILE A 108 7.84 15.46 -2.34
CA ILE A 108 8.33 14.63 -1.23
C ILE A 108 8.94 13.33 -1.75
N VAL A 109 8.27 12.65 -2.69
CA VAL A 109 8.81 11.43 -3.33
C VAL A 109 10.16 11.72 -4.00
N GLU A 110 10.28 12.83 -4.73
CA GLU A 110 11.53 13.24 -5.39
C GLU A 110 12.66 13.49 -4.37
N LYS A 111 12.36 14.20 -3.27
CA LYS A 111 13.33 14.41 -2.17
C LYS A 111 13.78 13.09 -1.54
N VAL A 112 12.87 12.14 -1.31
CA VAL A 112 13.22 10.82 -0.77
C VAL A 112 14.12 10.07 -1.75
N MET A 113 13.83 10.11 -3.05
CA MET A 113 14.68 9.48 -4.06
C MET A 113 16.10 10.07 -4.04
N ASP A 114 16.25 11.39 -3.96
CA ASP A 114 17.58 12.03 -3.97
C ASP A 114 18.44 11.64 -2.77
N VAL A 115 17.83 11.39 -1.60
CA VAL A 115 18.53 10.84 -0.43
C VAL A 115 18.88 9.37 -0.64
N GLN A 116 17.93 8.57 -1.13
CA GLN A 116 18.06 7.11 -1.23
C GLN A 116 18.97 6.65 -2.39
N LYS A 117 19.16 7.48 -3.44
CA LYS A 117 20.06 7.21 -4.58
C LYS A 117 21.52 6.94 -4.20
N ARG A 118 21.92 7.33 -2.97
CA ARG A 118 23.25 7.03 -2.42
C ARG A 118 23.46 5.55 -2.12
N TYR A 119 22.36 4.82 -1.90
CA TYR A 119 22.36 3.42 -1.46
C TYR A 119 21.71 2.48 -2.49
N TRP A 120 20.77 3.01 -3.26
CA TRP A 120 19.94 2.25 -4.20
C TRP A 120 19.96 2.88 -5.58
N LYS A 121 19.82 2.08 -6.62
CA LYS A 121 19.64 2.57 -7.99
C LYS A 121 18.17 3.01 -8.15
N LEU A 122 17.92 4.33 -8.05
CA LEU A 122 16.61 4.97 -8.13
C LEU A 122 16.60 6.14 -9.11
#